data_AF-A0A538RK87-F1
#
_entry.id   AF-A0A538RK87-F1
#
_cell.length_a   1.000
_cell.length_b   1.000
_cell.length_c   1.000
_cell.angle_alpha   90.00
_cell.angle_beta   90.00
_cell.angle_gamma   90.00
#
_symmetry.space_group_name_H-M   'P 1'
#
loop_
_entity.id
_entity.type
_entity.pdbx_description
1 polymer ?
#
loop_
_entity_poly.entity_id
_entity_poly.type
_entity_poly.pdbx_seq_one_letter_code
_entity_poly.pdbx_strand_id
1 'polypeptide(L)'
;MPTTSGSRTSSQRKKKSSKKSPGLDASQKRRFQARLLKWYEKHGRDLPWRNTSDPYHILVSEVMLQQTQVDRVIPKYHEFLDRYPSFEELADAPVSDVKKTWYPLGYNIRPERLHSIACETVERYGGHLPSDVEELLSFKGIGRYTAGAIRSFAFNEDAPILDTNVIRVLHRVFMAKGDPKTQKAKLWQLSEALIPSGKGYDFNQAIMDFGAICCTARNPSCRQCPMKSFCKTYPFDQKSRRATVRHEGH
;
A
#
# COMPACT_ATOMS: atom_id res chain seq x y z
N MET A 1 11.99 36.33 -49.66
CA MET A 1 11.75 34.87 -49.46
C MET A 1 12.62 34.41 -48.30
N PRO A 2 12.10 33.62 -47.35
CA PRO A 2 12.21 33.99 -45.94
C PRO A 2 12.96 32.98 -45.04
N THR A 3 13.05 33.37 -43.78
CA THR A 3 13.20 32.57 -42.53
C THR A 3 14.54 31.92 -42.20
N THR A 4 15.24 32.54 -41.25
CA THR A 4 15.94 31.82 -40.17
C THR A 4 15.42 32.33 -38.82
N SER A 5 14.30 31.76 -38.37
CA SER A 5 13.80 31.94 -37.01
C SER A 5 14.47 30.93 -36.09
N GLY A 6 15.41 31.40 -35.27
CA GLY A 6 15.92 30.63 -34.14
C GLY A 6 14.83 30.44 -33.09
N SER A 7 14.20 29.27 -33.06
CA SER A 7 13.28 28.87 -32.00
C SER A 7 14.06 28.35 -30.80
N ARG A 8 14.12 29.17 -29.74
CA ARG A 8 14.50 28.74 -28.39
C ARG A 8 13.39 27.87 -27.83
N THR A 9 13.61 26.56 -27.74
CA THR A 9 12.76 25.68 -26.92
C THR A 9 13.22 25.75 -25.47
N SER A 10 12.54 26.60 -24.70
CA SER A 10 12.65 26.65 -23.25
C SER A 10 12.00 25.40 -22.63
N SER A 11 12.84 24.44 -22.23
CA SER A 11 12.42 23.31 -21.41
C SER A 11 12.03 23.80 -20.01
N GLN A 12 10.76 24.14 -19.84
CA GLN A 12 10.17 24.41 -18.54
C GLN A 12 10.03 23.09 -17.76
N ARG A 13 11.03 22.82 -16.91
CA ARG A 13 10.89 21.89 -15.77
C ARG A 13 9.66 22.31 -14.95
N LYS A 14 8.56 21.56 -15.05
CA LYS A 14 7.39 21.71 -14.18
C LYS A 14 7.82 21.50 -12.72
N LYS A 15 7.86 22.58 -11.95
CA LYS A 15 8.04 22.57 -10.49
C LYS A 15 6.90 21.77 -9.86
N LYS A 16 7.21 20.62 -9.24
CA LYS A 16 6.27 19.88 -8.40
C LYS A 16 5.77 20.81 -7.28
N SER A 17 4.47 21.07 -7.28
CA SER A 17 3.77 21.81 -6.23
C SER A 17 3.93 21.10 -4.89
N SER A 18 4.70 21.69 -3.97
CA SER A 18 4.80 21.21 -2.59
C SER A 18 3.50 21.55 -1.84
N LYS A 19 2.49 20.68 -1.95
CA LYS A 19 1.30 20.76 -1.08
C LYS A 19 1.79 20.64 0.37
N LYS A 20 1.62 21.71 1.17
CA LYS A 20 2.00 21.75 2.59
C LYS A 20 1.43 20.51 3.29
N SER A 21 2.32 19.65 3.78
CA SER A 21 1.93 18.47 4.55
C SER A 21 1.13 18.89 5.79
N PRO A 22 0.15 18.10 6.24
CA PRO A 22 -0.67 18.44 7.39
C PRO A 22 0.20 18.54 8.66
N GLY A 23 0.58 19.76 9.04
CA GLY A 23 1.09 20.15 10.38
C GLY A 23 2.12 19.24 11.05
N LEU A 24 2.88 18.42 10.30
CA LEU A 24 3.75 17.39 10.85
C LEU A 24 5.11 18.02 11.18
N ASP A 25 5.44 18.09 12.47
CA ASP A 25 6.75 18.54 12.93
C ASP A 25 7.86 17.67 12.30
N ALA A 26 8.90 18.30 11.78
CA ALA A 26 10.00 17.62 11.11
C ALA A 26 10.77 16.70 12.07
N SER A 27 10.88 17.07 13.36
CA SER A 27 11.48 16.21 14.38
C SER A 27 10.61 14.98 14.66
N GLN A 28 9.29 15.17 14.76
CA GLN A 28 8.34 14.08 14.94
C GLN A 28 8.33 13.12 13.74
N LYS A 29 8.38 13.64 12.50
CA LYS A 29 8.52 12.86 11.27
C LYS A 29 9.75 11.96 11.33
N ARG A 30 10.94 12.54 11.54
CA ARG A 30 12.21 11.79 11.60
C ARG A 30 12.20 10.73 12.71
N ARG A 31 11.65 11.08 13.87
CA ARG A 31 11.53 10.17 15.02
C ARG A 31 10.61 8.99 14.71
N PHE A 32 9.47 9.22 14.07
CA PHE A 32 8.56 8.15 13.64
C PHE A 32 9.22 7.22 12.64
N GLN A 33 9.81 7.78 11.57
CA GLN A 33 10.52 7.02 10.55
C GLN A 33 11.61 6.13 11.14
N ALA A 34 12.53 6.71 11.93
CA ALA A 34 13.65 5.97 12.51
C ALA A 34 13.19 4.87 13.47
N ARG A 35 12.20 5.15 14.32
CA ARG A 35 11.67 4.16 15.27
C ARG A 35 10.90 3.04 14.60
N LEU A 36 10.20 3.34 13.51
CA LEU A 36 9.42 2.36 12.77
C LEU A 36 10.36 1.40 12.02
N LEU A 37 11.35 1.94 11.31
CA LEU A 37 12.35 1.13 10.59
C LEU A 37 13.18 0.27 11.56
N LYS A 38 13.65 0.84 12.67
CA LYS A 38 14.35 0.07 13.72
C LYS A 38 13.48 -1.02 14.36
N TRP A 39 12.17 -0.79 14.47
CA TRP A 39 11.25 -1.81 14.93
C TRP A 39 11.12 -2.93 13.89
N TYR A 40 11.05 -2.58 12.61
CA TYR A 40 10.92 -3.53 11.50
C TYR A 40 12.14 -4.43 11.35
N GLU A 41 13.35 -3.94 11.56
CA GLU A 41 14.58 -4.75 11.59
C GLU A 41 14.49 -5.97 12.53
N LYS A 42 13.69 -5.88 13.59
CA LYS A 42 13.55 -6.93 14.61
C LYS A 42 12.26 -7.74 14.54
N HIS A 43 11.22 -7.18 13.92
CA HIS A 43 9.85 -7.74 13.97
C HIS A 43 9.22 -7.89 12.58
N GLY A 44 9.94 -7.50 11.52
CA GLY A 44 9.50 -7.67 10.15
C GLY A 44 9.28 -9.14 9.83
N ARG A 45 8.18 -9.43 9.15
CA ARG A 45 7.85 -10.80 8.73
C ARG A 45 8.64 -11.19 7.49
N ASP A 46 9.11 -12.43 7.45
CA ASP A 46 9.59 -13.06 6.23
C ASP A 46 8.40 -13.69 5.50
N LEU A 47 8.15 -13.26 4.26
CA LEU A 47 7.00 -13.66 3.45
C LEU A 47 7.45 -13.88 2.01
N PRO A 48 6.95 -14.89 1.28
CA PRO A 48 7.45 -15.25 -0.04
C PRO A 48 7.49 -14.07 -1.04
N TRP A 49 6.43 -13.27 -1.06
CA TRP A 49 6.30 -12.09 -1.94
C TRP A 49 7.19 -10.89 -1.53
N ARG A 50 7.96 -10.99 -0.44
CA ARG A 50 8.98 -9.99 -0.07
C ARG A 50 10.37 -10.33 -0.59
N ASN A 51 10.54 -11.53 -1.14
CA ASN A 51 11.80 -12.05 -1.67
C ASN A 51 11.86 -11.93 -3.21
N THR A 52 11.03 -11.05 -3.79
CA THR A 52 10.96 -10.77 -5.22
C THR A 52 10.59 -9.30 -5.44
N SER A 53 11.02 -8.76 -6.58
CA SER A 53 10.60 -7.44 -7.09
C SER A 53 9.79 -7.56 -8.39
N ASP A 54 9.36 -8.77 -8.75
CA ASP A 54 8.57 -9.00 -9.96
C ASP A 54 7.15 -8.39 -9.81
N PRO A 55 6.74 -7.44 -10.67
CA PRO A 55 5.42 -6.82 -10.62
C PRO A 55 4.26 -7.82 -10.68
N TYR A 56 4.40 -8.93 -11.42
CA TYR A 56 3.40 -9.99 -11.49
C TYR A 56 3.23 -10.65 -10.12
N HIS A 57 4.33 -11.13 -9.55
CA HIS A 57 4.35 -11.80 -8.25
C HIS A 57 3.82 -10.89 -7.13
N ILE A 58 4.20 -9.61 -7.14
CA ILE A 58 3.70 -8.61 -6.20
C ILE A 58 2.19 -8.43 -6.38
N LEU A 59 1.70 -8.23 -7.60
CA LEU A 59 0.27 -8.06 -7.87
C LEU A 59 -0.55 -9.29 -7.42
N VAL A 60 -0.09 -10.51 -7.73
CA VAL A 60 -0.75 -11.75 -7.27
C VAL A 60 -0.89 -11.74 -5.75
N SER A 61 0.19 -11.46 -5.03
CA SER A 61 0.17 -11.45 -3.57
C SER A 61 -0.76 -10.37 -3.00
N GLU A 62 -0.74 -9.15 -3.56
CA GLU A 62 -1.59 -8.04 -3.14
C GLU A 62 -3.08 -8.33 -3.38
N VAL A 63 -3.43 -8.99 -4.49
CA VAL A 63 -4.83 -9.39 -4.74
C VAL A 63 -5.25 -10.52 -3.80
N MET A 64 -4.38 -11.50 -3.56
CA MET A 64 -4.67 -12.59 -2.61
C MET A 64 -4.84 -12.11 -1.18
N LEU A 65 -4.04 -11.15 -0.73
CA LEU A 65 -4.08 -10.60 0.64
C LEU A 65 -5.33 -9.74 0.91
N GLN A 66 -6.10 -9.38 -0.11
CA GLN A 66 -7.38 -8.70 0.09
C GLN A 66 -8.37 -9.62 0.83
N GLN A 67 -8.74 -9.23 2.05
CA GLN A 67 -9.72 -9.96 2.88
C GLN A 67 -9.34 -11.43 3.18
N THR A 68 -8.06 -11.80 3.04
CA THR A 68 -7.58 -13.16 3.27
C THR A 68 -6.38 -13.13 4.22
N GLN A 69 -6.32 -14.06 5.16
CA GLN A 69 -5.22 -14.14 6.12
C GLN A 69 -3.95 -14.67 5.46
N VAL A 70 -2.79 -14.15 5.90
CA VAL A 70 -1.47 -14.50 5.36
C VAL A 70 -1.22 -16.00 5.31
N ASP A 71 -1.51 -16.73 6.40
CA ASP A 71 -1.26 -18.16 6.50
C ASP A 71 -2.05 -19.00 5.47
N ARG A 72 -3.20 -18.48 5.03
CA ARG A 72 -3.99 -19.09 3.93
C ARG A 72 -3.47 -18.71 2.55
N VAL A 73 -2.89 -17.52 2.42
CA VAL A 73 -2.35 -17.03 1.14
C VAL A 73 -1.05 -17.74 0.79
N ILE A 74 -0.14 -17.98 1.74
CA ILE A 74 1.19 -18.58 1.47
C ILE A 74 1.12 -19.86 0.60
N PRO A 75 0.41 -20.94 0.98
CA PRO A 75 0.39 -22.14 0.17
C PRO A 75 -0.27 -21.92 -1.20
N LYS A 76 -1.31 -21.07 -1.24
CA LYS A 76 -2.02 -20.79 -2.47
C LYS A 76 -1.24 -19.91 -3.45
N TYR A 77 -0.43 -19.01 -2.92
CA TYR A 77 0.47 -18.16 -3.70
C TYR A 77 1.49 -19.01 -4.46
N HIS A 78 2.10 -19.99 -3.79
CA HIS A 78 3.01 -20.94 -4.45
C HIS A 78 2.29 -21.76 -5.52
N GLU A 79 1.18 -22.43 -5.18
CA GLU A 79 0.39 -23.21 -6.16
C GLU A 79 -0.03 -22.39 -7.38
N PHE A 80 -0.42 -21.13 -7.17
CA PHE A 80 -0.88 -20.26 -8.24
C PHE A 80 0.28 -19.85 -9.17
N LEU A 81 1.43 -19.49 -8.61
CA LEU A 81 2.61 -19.12 -9.41
C LEU A 81 3.28 -20.31 -10.10
N ASP A 82 3.22 -21.50 -9.50
CA ASP A 82 3.71 -22.72 -10.15
C ASP A 82 2.88 -23.04 -11.40
N ARG A 83 1.58 -22.74 -11.38
CA ARG A 83 0.67 -22.97 -12.52
C ARG A 83 0.66 -21.83 -13.52
N TYR A 84 0.76 -20.59 -13.04
CA TYR A 84 0.72 -19.38 -13.84
C TYR A 84 1.95 -18.54 -13.46
N PRO A 85 3.13 -18.80 -14.06
CA PRO A 85 4.37 -18.14 -13.64
C PRO A 85 4.51 -16.70 -14.16
N SER A 86 3.68 -16.28 -15.11
CA SER A 86 3.74 -14.94 -15.71
C SER A 86 2.37 -14.36 -16.07
N PHE A 87 2.35 -13.10 -16.52
CA PHE A 87 1.14 -12.47 -17.05
C PHE A 87 0.62 -13.18 -18.29
N GLU A 88 1.50 -13.64 -19.18
CA GLU A 88 1.17 -14.36 -20.42
C GLU A 88 0.48 -15.68 -20.10
N GLU A 89 1.07 -16.51 -19.24
CA GLU A 89 0.49 -17.79 -18.83
C GLU A 89 -0.85 -17.62 -18.12
N LEU A 90 -0.98 -16.57 -17.29
CA LEU A 90 -2.26 -16.26 -16.66
C LEU A 90 -3.30 -15.77 -17.68
N ALA A 91 -2.90 -14.94 -18.65
CA ALA A 91 -3.81 -14.37 -19.64
C ALA A 91 -4.33 -15.42 -20.63
N ASP A 92 -3.51 -16.39 -21.02
CA ASP A 92 -3.88 -17.48 -21.93
C ASP A 92 -4.83 -18.50 -21.27
N ALA A 93 -4.78 -18.62 -19.94
CA ALA A 93 -5.60 -19.57 -19.21
C ALA A 93 -7.10 -19.24 -19.27
N PRO A 94 -7.99 -20.27 -19.36
CA PRO A 94 -9.41 -20.08 -19.15
C PRO A 94 -9.69 -19.52 -17.76
N VAL A 95 -10.46 -18.42 -17.67
CA VAL A 95 -10.79 -17.78 -16.38
C VAL A 95 -11.48 -18.73 -15.39
N SER A 96 -12.18 -19.75 -15.90
CA SER A 96 -12.78 -20.81 -15.08
C SER A 96 -11.73 -21.66 -14.35
N ASP A 97 -10.59 -21.93 -14.97
CA ASP A 97 -9.49 -22.67 -14.35
C ASP A 97 -8.74 -21.79 -13.35
N VAL A 98 -8.53 -20.51 -13.66
CA VAL A 98 -7.97 -19.53 -12.72
C VAL A 98 -8.80 -19.48 -11.42
N LYS A 99 -10.14 -19.46 -11.54
CA LYS A 99 -11.05 -19.53 -10.38
C LYS A 99 -10.90 -20.82 -9.58
N LYS A 100 -10.77 -21.97 -10.26
CA LYS A 100 -10.58 -23.28 -9.60
C LYS A 100 -9.27 -23.29 -8.82
N THR A 101 -8.17 -22.82 -9.41
CA THR A 101 -6.88 -22.71 -8.73
C THR A 101 -6.97 -21.77 -7.54
N TRP A 102 -7.67 -20.63 -7.66
CA TRP A 102 -7.84 -19.66 -6.56
C TRP A 102 -8.60 -20.18 -5.33
N TYR A 103 -9.46 -21.19 -5.49
CA TYR A 103 -10.22 -21.77 -4.38
C TYR A 103 -9.28 -22.40 -3.34
N PRO A 104 -9.50 -22.23 -2.01
CA PRO A 104 -10.69 -21.71 -1.33
C PRO A 104 -10.57 -20.27 -0.82
N LEU A 105 -9.69 -19.41 -1.37
CA LEU A 105 -9.46 -18.07 -0.81
C LEU A 105 -10.70 -17.16 -0.84
N GLY A 106 -11.75 -17.53 -1.59
CA GLY A 106 -13.04 -16.84 -1.62
C GLY A 106 -13.02 -15.50 -2.38
N TYR A 107 -14.17 -14.83 -2.40
CA TYR A 107 -14.40 -13.57 -3.12
C TYR A 107 -14.10 -13.68 -4.62
N ASN A 108 -14.98 -14.40 -5.33
CA ASN A 108 -14.79 -14.93 -6.69
C ASN A 108 -14.47 -13.88 -7.77
N ILE A 109 -14.74 -12.60 -7.51
CA ILE A 109 -14.40 -11.51 -8.44
C ILE A 109 -12.90 -11.18 -8.45
N ARG A 110 -12.13 -11.55 -7.41
CA ARG A 110 -10.68 -11.29 -7.36
C ARG A 110 -9.88 -12.04 -8.43
N PRO A 111 -10.01 -13.38 -8.58
CA PRO A 111 -9.31 -14.09 -9.65
C PRO A 111 -9.73 -13.60 -11.04
N GLU A 112 -11.01 -13.24 -11.24
CA GLU A 112 -11.47 -12.64 -12.50
C GLU A 112 -10.81 -11.28 -12.78
N ARG A 113 -10.69 -10.42 -11.76
CA ARG A 113 -10.01 -9.12 -11.90
C ARG A 113 -8.53 -9.29 -12.18
N LEU A 114 -7.85 -10.20 -11.48
CA LEU A 114 -6.44 -10.48 -11.71
C LEU A 114 -6.21 -11.00 -13.14
N HIS A 115 -7.06 -11.93 -13.60
CA HIS A 115 -7.06 -12.43 -14.96
C HIS A 115 -7.26 -11.31 -15.98
N SER A 116 -8.26 -10.44 -15.78
CA SER A 116 -8.50 -9.28 -16.65
C SER A 116 -7.30 -8.32 -16.69
N ILE A 117 -6.63 -8.07 -15.55
CA ILE A 117 -5.42 -7.24 -15.52
C ILE A 117 -4.30 -7.93 -16.30
N ALA A 118 -4.17 -9.26 -16.22
CA ALA A 118 -3.16 -10.00 -16.96
C ALA A 118 -3.40 -9.91 -18.47
N CYS A 119 -4.62 -10.17 -18.95
CA CYS A 119 -4.96 -10.01 -20.37
C CYS A 119 -4.67 -8.59 -20.86
N GLU A 120 -5.08 -7.57 -20.11
CA GLU A 120 -4.84 -6.17 -20.45
C GLU A 120 -3.34 -5.81 -20.45
N THR A 121 -2.55 -6.40 -19.54
CA THR A 121 -1.10 -6.21 -19.48
C THR A 121 -0.41 -6.81 -20.70
N VAL A 122 -0.84 -8.00 -21.13
CA VAL A 122 -0.33 -8.64 -22.35
C VAL A 122 -0.71 -7.85 -23.59
N GLU A 123 -1.99 -7.49 -23.73
CA GLU A 123 -2.51 -6.80 -24.91
C GLU A 123 -1.92 -5.40 -25.10
N ARG A 124 -1.87 -4.60 -24.02
CA ARG A 124 -1.47 -3.18 -24.12
C ARG A 124 0.01 -2.92 -23.86
N TYR A 125 0.66 -3.79 -23.08
CA TYR A 125 2.02 -3.55 -22.60
C TYR A 125 2.97 -4.74 -22.83
N GLY A 126 2.57 -5.72 -23.65
CA GLY A 126 3.44 -6.84 -24.05
C GLY A 126 3.94 -7.67 -22.86
N GLY A 127 3.08 -7.90 -21.86
CA GLY A 127 3.39 -8.70 -20.68
C GLY A 127 4.08 -7.95 -19.54
N HIS A 128 4.40 -6.66 -19.74
CA HIS A 128 5.11 -5.85 -18.77
C HIS A 128 4.19 -4.85 -18.10
N LEU A 129 3.93 -5.02 -16.81
CA LEU A 129 3.11 -4.08 -16.07
C LEU A 129 3.83 -2.71 -15.97
N PRO A 130 3.16 -1.57 -16.28
CA PRO A 130 3.79 -0.26 -16.22
C PRO A 130 4.11 0.18 -14.78
N SER A 131 5.12 1.04 -14.63
CA SER A 131 5.47 1.65 -13.34
C SER A 131 4.80 3.01 -13.10
N ASP A 132 4.24 3.64 -14.15
CA ASP A 132 3.55 4.92 -14.01
C ASP A 132 2.22 4.78 -13.26
N VAL A 133 1.94 5.76 -12.39
CA VAL A 133 0.76 5.70 -11.53
C VAL A 133 -0.55 5.89 -12.28
N GLU A 134 -0.59 6.74 -13.31
CA GLU A 134 -1.81 6.99 -14.07
C GLU A 134 -2.11 5.79 -14.99
N GLU A 135 -1.07 5.18 -15.57
CA GLU A 135 -1.21 3.93 -16.31
C GLU A 135 -1.73 2.79 -15.43
N LEU A 136 -1.14 2.59 -14.24
CA LEU A 136 -1.61 1.60 -13.27
C LEU A 136 -3.07 1.85 -12.83
N LEU A 137 -3.45 3.10 -12.61
CA LEU A 137 -4.82 3.47 -12.24
C LEU A 137 -5.84 3.29 -13.38
N SER A 138 -5.37 3.14 -14.63
CA SER A 138 -6.25 2.88 -15.77
C SER A 138 -6.82 1.45 -15.77
N PHE A 139 -6.12 0.49 -15.14
CA PHE A 139 -6.57 -0.90 -15.05
C PHE A 139 -7.78 -1.05 -14.12
N LYS A 140 -8.82 -1.71 -14.60
CA LYS A 140 -10.02 -2.00 -13.78
C LYS A 140 -9.68 -2.98 -12.66
N GLY A 141 -9.60 -2.47 -11.44
CA GLY A 141 -9.32 -3.27 -10.23
C GLY A 141 -8.03 -2.87 -9.51
N ILE A 142 -7.18 -2.07 -10.15
CA ILE A 142 -6.03 -1.44 -9.51
C ILE A 142 -6.48 -0.10 -8.93
N GLY A 143 -6.70 -0.08 -7.61
CA GLY A 143 -6.95 1.16 -6.88
C GLY A 143 -5.65 1.85 -6.45
N ARG A 144 -5.77 3.08 -5.92
CA ARG A 144 -4.63 3.87 -5.41
C ARG A 144 -3.70 3.12 -4.44
N TYR A 145 -4.26 2.25 -3.59
CA TYR A 145 -3.44 1.40 -2.71
C TYR A 145 -2.58 0.43 -3.53
N THR A 146 -3.21 -0.37 -4.40
CA THR A 146 -2.52 -1.39 -5.20
C THR A 146 -1.50 -0.76 -6.14
N ALA A 147 -1.81 0.37 -6.78
CA ALA A 147 -0.84 1.11 -7.58
C ALA A 147 0.38 1.57 -6.74
N GLY A 148 0.15 2.10 -5.53
CA GLY A 148 1.23 2.46 -4.61
C GLY A 148 2.05 1.26 -4.14
N ALA A 149 1.40 0.13 -3.87
CA ALA A 149 2.05 -1.12 -3.47
C ALA A 149 2.94 -1.67 -4.60
N ILE A 150 2.45 -1.72 -5.84
CA ILE A 150 3.24 -2.16 -7.01
C ILE A 150 4.45 -1.24 -7.21
N ARG A 151 4.24 0.08 -7.24
CA ARG A 151 5.32 1.06 -7.38
C ARG A 151 6.36 0.95 -6.27
N SER A 152 5.92 0.73 -5.03
CA SER A 152 6.83 0.60 -3.89
C SER A 152 7.54 -0.75 -3.83
N PHE A 153 6.85 -1.85 -4.11
CA PHE A 153 7.35 -3.21 -3.85
C PHE A 153 8.03 -3.84 -5.05
N ALA A 154 7.57 -3.54 -6.27
CA ALA A 154 8.21 -4.03 -7.49
C ALA A 154 9.23 -3.03 -8.05
N PHE A 155 8.89 -1.73 -8.05
CA PHE A 155 9.73 -0.70 -8.68
C PHE A 155 10.56 0.13 -7.68
N ASN A 156 10.51 -0.22 -6.39
CA ASN A 156 11.26 0.45 -5.32
C ASN A 156 11.09 1.98 -5.27
N GLU A 157 9.93 2.49 -5.67
CA GLU A 157 9.62 3.91 -5.62
C GLU A 157 9.10 4.33 -4.25
N ASP A 158 9.30 5.60 -3.89
CA ASP A 158 8.77 6.22 -2.66
C ASP A 158 7.26 6.51 -2.78
N ALA A 159 6.48 5.49 -3.13
CA ALA A 159 5.04 5.59 -3.36
C ALA A 159 4.23 5.35 -2.06
N PRO A 160 3.24 6.18 -1.74
CA PRO A 160 2.40 5.98 -0.55
C PRO A 160 1.45 4.82 -0.71
N ILE A 161 1.25 4.09 0.39
CA ILE A 161 0.16 3.12 0.57
C ILE A 161 -0.77 3.54 1.69
N LEU A 162 -2.01 3.09 1.65
CA LEU A 162 -2.99 3.38 2.71
C LEU A 162 -4.05 2.29 2.82
N ASP A 163 -3.66 1.14 3.38
CA ASP A 163 -4.59 0.08 3.77
C ASP A 163 -5.25 0.37 5.14
N THR A 164 -6.07 -0.56 5.62
CA THR A 164 -6.74 -0.41 6.92
C THR A 164 -5.79 -0.42 8.12
N ASN A 165 -4.62 -1.08 8.01
CA ASN A 165 -3.58 -1.08 9.05
C ASN A 165 -2.88 0.27 9.12
N VAL A 166 -2.43 0.79 7.98
CA VAL A 166 -1.78 2.09 7.87
C VAL A 166 -2.73 3.21 8.29
N ILE A 167 -3.99 3.19 7.84
CA ILE A 167 -5.03 4.14 8.30
C ILE A 167 -5.08 4.19 9.83
N ARG A 168 -5.15 3.03 10.46
CA ARG A 168 -5.26 2.92 11.92
C ARG A 168 -4.02 3.44 12.63
N VAL A 169 -2.83 3.08 12.15
CA VAL A 169 -1.55 3.56 12.70
C VAL A 169 -1.47 5.08 12.59
N LEU A 170 -1.65 5.63 11.39
CA LEU A 170 -1.52 7.06 11.14
C LEU A 170 -2.56 7.86 11.93
N HIS A 171 -3.81 7.40 11.95
CA HIS A 171 -4.86 8.07 12.69
C HIS A 171 -4.57 8.09 14.21
N ARG A 172 -4.18 6.95 14.79
CA ARG A 172 -3.86 6.86 16.23
C ARG A 172 -2.64 7.67 16.63
N VAL A 173 -1.58 7.61 15.82
CA VAL A 173 -0.33 8.28 16.15
C VAL A 173 -0.45 9.80 15.97
N PHE A 174 -1.08 10.27 14.89
CA PHE A 174 -0.99 11.69 14.49
C PHE A 174 -2.30 12.49 14.59
N MET A 175 -3.47 11.87 14.65
CA MET A 175 -4.76 12.59 14.57
C MET A 175 -5.61 12.49 15.84
N ALA A 176 -5.75 11.28 16.40
CA ALA A 176 -6.60 10.91 17.54
C ALA A 176 -8.11 11.17 17.40
N LYS A 177 -8.53 12.34 16.91
CA LYS A 177 -9.93 12.77 16.80
C LYS A 177 -10.46 12.70 15.37
N GLY A 178 -11.77 12.50 15.27
CA GLY A 178 -12.51 12.38 14.01
C GLY A 178 -12.64 10.95 13.51
N ASP A 179 -13.40 10.81 12.42
CA ASP A 179 -13.60 9.53 11.73
C ASP A 179 -12.54 9.34 10.62
N PRO A 180 -11.70 8.29 10.69
CA PRO A 180 -10.77 7.95 9.61
C PRO A 180 -11.43 7.86 8.23
N LYS A 181 -12.71 7.47 8.13
CA LYS A 181 -13.44 7.36 6.86
C LYS A 181 -13.60 8.71 6.19
N THR A 182 -13.98 9.75 6.94
CA THR A 182 -14.16 11.11 6.42
C THR A 182 -12.82 11.84 6.24
N GLN A 183 -11.77 11.37 6.91
CA GLN A 183 -10.43 11.97 6.89
C GLN A 183 -9.45 11.29 5.92
N LYS A 184 -9.94 10.42 5.01
CA LYS A 184 -9.09 9.62 4.12
C LYS A 184 -8.09 10.44 3.30
N ALA A 185 -8.47 11.64 2.84
CA ALA A 185 -7.58 12.54 2.11
C ALA A 185 -6.38 13.02 2.95
N LYS A 186 -6.60 13.35 4.23
CA LYS A 186 -5.52 13.76 5.17
C LYS A 186 -4.60 12.59 5.50
N LEU A 187 -5.16 11.39 5.63
CA LEU A 187 -4.38 10.17 5.88
C LEU A 187 -3.47 9.81 4.69
N TRP A 188 -3.95 10.00 3.46
CA TRP A 188 -3.11 9.87 2.26
C TRP A 188 -1.96 10.87 2.25
N GLN A 189 -2.23 12.14 2.58
CA GLN A 189 -1.18 13.17 2.69
C GLN A 189 -0.15 12.84 3.78
N LEU A 190 -0.59 12.28 4.91
CA LEU A 190 0.32 11.82 5.97
C LEU A 190 1.18 10.64 5.49
N SER A 191 0.58 9.64 4.83
CA SER A 191 1.32 8.50 4.30
C SER A 191 2.43 8.95 3.34
N GLU A 192 2.09 9.81 2.39
CA GLU A 192 3.05 10.40 1.44
C GLU A 192 4.13 11.23 2.15
N ALA A 193 3.73 12.08 3.10
CA ALA A 193 4.68 12.93 3.82
C ALA A 193 5.63 12.15 4.74
N LEU A 194 5.29 10.93 5.15
CA LEU A 194 6.07 10.14 6.10
C LEU A 194 7.08 9.20 5.44
N ILE A 195 6.98 8.94 4.13
CA ILE A 195 7.95 8.09 3.43
C ILE A 195 9.33 8.78 3.44
N PRO A 196 10.39 8.14 3.97
CA PRO A 196 11.76 8.62 3.79
C PRO A 196 12.21 8.37 2.35
N SER A 197 12.96 9.31 1.78
CA SER A 197 13.44 9.16 0.41
C SER A 197 14.37 7.96 0.27
N GLY A 198 14.16 7.17 -0.78
CA GLY A 198 14.91 5.94 -1.07
C GLY A 198 14.62 4.80 -0.10
N LYS A 199 13.56 4.89 0.71
CA LYS A 199 13.17 3.88 1.70
C LYS A 199 11.69 3.53 1.62
N GLY A 200 11.02 3.81 0.50
CA GLY A 200 9.61 3.48 0.26
C GLY A 200 9.28 2.03 0.60
N TYR A 201 10.04 1.08 0.05
CA TYR A 201 9.87 -0.35 0.30
C TYR A 201 9.83 -0.70 1.80
N ASP A 202 10.95 -0.48 2.50
CA ASP A 202 11.08 -0.83 3.92
C ASP A 202 10.06 -0.11 4.78
N PHE A 203 9.83 1.18 4.51
CA PHE A 203 8.89 1.97 5.30
C PHE A 203 7.46 1.45 5.16
N ASN A 204 7.03 1.13 3.94
CA ASN A 204 5.70 0.62 3.66
C ASN A 204 5.51 -0.78 4.27
N GLN A 205 6.47 -1.68 4.11
CA GLN A 205 6.44 -3.00 4.76
C GLN A 205 6.40 -2.86 6.30
N ALA A 206 7.21 -1.96 6.85
CA ALA A 206 7.28 -1.69 8.27
C ALA A 206 5.96 -1.16 8.85
N ILE A 207 5.30 -0.19 8.21
CA ILE A 207 4.05 0.38 8.74
C ILE A 207 2.89 -0.61 8.66
N MET A 208 2.85 -1.46 7.63
CA MET A 208 1.87 -2.55 7.52
C MET A 208 2.06 -3.58 8.63
N ASP A 209 3.28 -4.09 8.81
CA ASP A 209 3.60 -5.05 9.87
C ASP A 209 3.38 -4.45 11.26
N PHE A 210 3.75 -3.19 11.45
CA PHE A 210 3.53 -2.48 12.69
C PHE A 210 2.04 -2.38 13.04
N GLY A 211 1.20 -2.09 12.04
CA GLY A 211 -0.25 -2.11 12.21
C GLY A 211 -0.78 -3.52 12.52
N ALA A 212 -0.28 -4.54 11.85
CA ALA A 212 -0.73 -5.92 11.99
C ALA A 212 -0.31 -6.57 13.32
N ILE A 213 0.87 -6.23 13.87
CA ILE A 213 1.49 -6.93 15.01
C ILE A 213 1.44 -6.10 16.29
N CYS A 214 1.73 -4.80 16.22
CA CYS A 214 1.84 -3.95 17.42
C CYS A 214 0.61 -3.06 17.62
N CYS A 215 0.23 -2.28 16.61
CA CYS A 215 -0.89 -1.36 16.66
C CYS A 215 -2.19 -2.01 16.16
N THR A 216 -2.52 -3.19 16.67
CA THR A 216 -3.67 -4.01 16.25
C THR A 216 -5.02 -3.31 16.46
N ALA A 217 -6.06 -3.76 15.75
CA ALA A 217 -7.39 -3.17 15.85
C ALA A 217 -7.96 -3.26 17.27
N ARG A 218 -7.78 -4.42 17.92
CA ARG A 218 -8.22 -4.72 19.29
C ARG A 218 -7.00 -5.07 20.13
N ASN A 219 -6.92 -4.55 21.35
CA ASN A 219 -5.83 -4.80 22.30
C ASN A 219 -4.42 -4.52 21.72
N PRO A 220 -4.14 -3.30 21.23
CA PRO A 220 -2.79 -2.96 20.75
C PRO A 220 -1.76 -3.02 21.87
N SER A 221 -0.52 -3.40 21.54
CA SER A 221 0.61 -3.53 22.46
C SER A 221 1.20 -2.17 22.85
N CYS A 222 0.37 -1.22 23.28
CA CYS A 222 0.74 0.17 23.52
C CYS A 222 1.94 0.34 24.47
N ARG A 223 2.06 -0.50 25.52
CA ARG A 223 3.17 -0.42 26.48
C ARG A 223 4.54 -0.66 25.84
N GLN A 224 4.59 -1.55 24.85
CA GLN A 224 5.80 -1.91 24.09
C GLN A 224 5.93 -1.10 22.79
N CYS A 225 4.94 -0.29 22.44
CA CYS A 225 4.92 0.50 21.22
C CYS A 225 6.04 1.56 21.22
N PRO A 226 6.92 1.59 20.20
CA PRO A 226 7.99 2.58 20.10
C PRO A 226 7.47 4.02 19.92
N MET A 227 6.20 4.18 19.52
CA MET A 227 5.56 5.49 19.35
C MET A 227 4.91 6.02 20.63
N LYS A 228 4.96 5.29 21.76
CA LYS A 228 4.24 5.63 23.00
C LYS A 228 4.42 7.08 23.46
N SER A 229 5.63 7.63 23.33
CA SER A 229 5.97 8.95 23.86
C SER A 229 5.38 10.13 23.08
N PHE A 230 4.80 9.90 21.90
CA PHE A 230 4.23 10.96 21.06
C PHE A 230 2.94 10.55 20.32
N CYS A 231 2.47 9.32 20.52
CA CYS A 231 1.22 8.84 19.95
C CYS A 231 0.05 9.57 20.62
N LYS A 232 -0.77 10.27 19.82
CA LYS A 232 -1.89 11.06 20.33
C LYS A 232 -3.00 10.24 20.99
N THR A 233 -3.05 8.92 20.76
CA THR A 233 -4.00 8.03 21.42
C THR A 233 -3.31 7.06 22.39
N TYR A 234 -2.15 7.39 22.96
CA TYR A 234 -1.53 6.55 23.98
C TYR A 234 -2.05 6.89 25.39
N PRO A 235 -2.35 5.88 26.23
CA PRO A 235 -2.62 4.50 25.85
C PRO A 235 -3.95 4.40 25.08
N PHE A 236 -4.04 3.48 24.10
CA PHE A 236 -5.30 3.29 23.39
C PHE A 236 -6.23 2.46 24.26
N ASP A 237 -7.28 3.09 24.80
CA ASP A 237 -8.37 2.42 25.49
C ASP A 237 -9.60 2.32 24.58
N GLN A 238 -10.07 1.09 24.37
CA GLN A 238 -11.22 0.81 23.52
C GLN A 238 -12.55 1.19 24.20
N LYS A 239 -12.59 1.26 25.54
CA LYS A 239 -13.79 1.63 26.32
C LYS A 239 -14.07 3.12 26.24
N SER A 240 -13.06 3.97 26.41
CA SER A 240 -13.21 5.44 26.34
C SER A 240 -13.75 5.95 24.99
N ARG A 241 -13.38 5.32 23.87
CA ARG A 241 -13.82 5.75 22.52
C ARG A 241 -15.29 5.45 22.21
N ARG A 242 -15.88 4.40 22.82
CA ARG A 242 -17.31 4.08 22.65
C ARG A 242 -18.22 5.10 23.35
N ALA A 243 -17.72 5.75 24.41
CA ALA A 243 -18.47 6.78 25.13
C ALA A 243 -18.53 8.10 24.33
N THR A 244 -17.45 8.48 23.65
CA THR A 244 -17.38 9.74 22.87
C THR A 244 -18.29 9.73 21.64
N VAL A 245 -18.36 8.60 20.92
CA VAL A 245 -19.21 8.46 19.72
C VAL A 245 -20.71 8.51 20.06
N ARG A 246 -21.11 8.18 21.29
CA ARG A 246 -22.52 8.28 21.73
C ARG A 246 -22.95 9.70 22.05
N HIS A 247 -22.02 10.61 22.36
CA HIS A 247 -22.34 12.00 22.72
C HIS A 247 -22.29 12.97 21.53
N GLU A 248 -21.60 12.63 20.44
CA GLU A 248 -21.51 13.47 19.22
C GLU A 248 -22.59 13.13 18.17
N GLY A 249 -23.55 12.27 18.52
CA GLY A 249 -24.62 11.79 17.64
C GLY A 249 -26.03 12.23 18.03
N HIS A 250 -26.18 13.40 18.67
CA HIS A 250 -27.45 14.09 18.91
C HIS A 250 -27.40 15.50 18.33
#